data_AF-A7H9R8-F1
#
_entry.id   AF-A7H9R8-F1
#
_cell.length_a   1.000
_cell.length_b   1.000
_cell.length_c   1.000
_cell.angle_alpha   90.00
_cell.angle_beta   90.00
_cell.angle_gamma   90.00
#
_symmetry.space_group_name_H-M   'P 1'
#
loop_
_entity.id
_entity.type
_entity.pdbx_description
1 polymer ?
#
loop_
_entity_poly.entity_id
_entity_poly.type
_entity_poly.pdbx_seq_one_letter_code
_entity_poly.pdbx_strand_id
1 'polypeptide(L)'
;MTPSRRWPWMLAAVVATGIACGDDDEGDAGGAGEIHHTFSEVHPILVQRCNACHVPEGLADSLPFAQSDKAAAHAVIQSQNLATPANESAPLYQAASGLLSGHPALPVAVTGAERVVILSWIEAGAPNN
;
A
#
# COMPACT_ATOMS: atom_id res chain seq x y z
N MET A 1 7.89 -25.95 -62.07
CA MET A 1 7.79 -27.26 -61.41
C MET A 1 7.06 -27.06 -60.09
N THR A 2 5.78 -27.47 -60.03
CA THR A 2 4.93 -27.68 -58.83
C THR A 2 5.35 -28.97 -58.10
N PRO A 3 5.04 -29.22 -56.80
CA PRO A 3 3.69 -29.13 -56.18
C PRO A 3 3.65 -28.44 -54.79
N SER A 4 2.73 -27.52 -54.51
CA SER A 4 1.35 -27.75 -54.03
C SER A 4 1.22 -28.65 -52.79
N ARG A 5 1.08 -28.04 -51.60
CA ARG A 5 0.38 -28.65 -50.46
C ARG A 5 -0.90 -27.88 -50.19
N ARG A 6 -2.01 -28.57 -50.44
CA ARG A 6 -3.39 -28.20 -50.18
C ARG A 6 -3.70 -28.60 -48.74
N TRP A 7 -4.28 -27.70 -47.94
CA TRP A 7 -5.01 -28.10 -46.74
C TRP A 7 -6.40 -27.46 -46.77
N PRO A 8 -7.48 -28.27 -46.71
CA PRO A 8 -8.82 -27.74 -46.84
C PRO A 8 -9.42 -27.36 -45.47
N TRP A 9 -10.05 -26.18 -45.47
CA TRP A 9 -11.36 -25.86 -44.89
C TRP A 9 -11.79 -26.59 -43.60
N MET A 10 -11.91 -25.84 -42.51
CA MET A 10 -13.13 -25.88 -41.69
C MET A 10 -13.53 -24.47 -41.24
N LEU A 11 -14.61 -24.00 -41.85
CA LEU A 11 -15.48 -22.93 -41.35
C LEU A 11 -16.16 -23.42 -40.08
N ALA A 12 -16.03 -22.67 -38.99
CA ALA A 12 -16.96 -22.73 -37.87
C ALA A 12 -17.59 -21.34 -37.73
N ALA A 13 -18.77 -21.18 -38.30
CA ALA A 13 -19.66 -20.08 -37.99
C ALA A 13 -20.30 -20.37 -36.62
N VAL A 14 -20.13 -19.47 -35.66
CA VAL A 14 -20.97 -19.44 -34.45
C VAL A 14 -21.56 -18.04 -34.32
N VAL A 15 -22.79 -17.98 -34.84
CA VAL A 15 -23.98 -17.29 -34.31
C VAL A 15 -23.73 -16.02 -33.49
N ALA A 16 -24.02 -14.88 -34.12
CA ALA A 16 -24.38 -13.66 -33.42
C ALA A 16 -25.73 -13.87 -32.71
N THR A 17 -25.71 -13.76 -31.38
CA THR A 17 -26.93 -13.58 -30.57
C THR A 17 -26.75 -12.25 -29.86
N GLY A 18 -27.46 -11.22 -30.31
CA GLY A 18 -27.56 -9.96 -29.58
C GLY A 18 -28.60 -10.08 -28.47
N ILE A 19 -28.24 -9.67 -27.26
CA ILE A 19 -29.16 -9.28 -26.18
C ILE A 19 -28.54 -8.05 -25.48
N ALA A 20 -29.42 -7.10 -25.21
CA ALA A 20 -29.18 -5.73 -24.76
C ALA A 20 -28.88 -5.59 -23.25
N CYS A 21 -28.61 -4.32 -22.87
CA CYS A 21 -28.73 -3.62 -21.58
C CYS A 21 -27.47 -3.39 -20.72
N GLY A 22 -27.31 -2.14 -20.24
CA GLY A 22 -26.52 -1.80 -19.05
C GLY A 22 -25.42 -0.78 -19.26
N ASP A 23 -25.79 0.51 -19.34
CA ASP A 23 -24.98 1.58 -18.73
C ASP A 23 -25.07 1.42 -17.20
N ASP A 24 -23.99 1.78 -16.51
CA ASP A 24 -23.83 1.85 -15.05
C ASP A 24 -23.91 0.51 -14.29
N ASP A 25 -22.77 0.05 -13.76
CA ASP A 25 -22.74 -0.60 -12.45
C ASP A 25 -21.31 -0.61 -11.91
N GLU A 26 -21.23 -0.24 -10.64
CA GLU A 26 -20.07 -0.01 -9.83
C GLU A 26 -18.97 -1.08 -9.97
N GLY A 27 -17.72 -0.61 -10.03
CA GLY A 27 -16.56 -1.47 -9.81
C GLY A 27 -16.57 -2.01 -8.38
N ASP A 28 -17.23 -3.14 -8.20
CA ASP A 28 -17.09 -4.06 -7.08
C ASP A 28 -15.64 -4.56 -7.05
N ALA A 29 -14.80 -3.84 -6.30
CA ALA A 29 -13.47 -4.32 -5.92
C ALA A 29 -13.61 -5.34 -4.79
N GLY A 30 -14.32 -6.44 -5.05
CA GLY A 30 -14.28 -7.67 -4.28
C GLY A 30 -12.92 -8.35 -4.48
N GLY A 31 -11.86 -7.78 -3.89
CA GLY A 31 -10.55 -8.39 -3.81
C GLY A 31 -10.58 -9.55 -2.82
N ALA A 32 -10.40 -10.77 -3.33
CA ALA A 32 -10.08 -11.95 -2.54
C ALA A 32 -9.01 -11.59 -1.51
N GLY A 33 -9.29 -11.88 -0.23
CA GLY A 33 -8.54 -11.37 0.93
C GLY A 33 -7.03 -11.57 0.81
N GLU A 34 -6.35 -10.54 0.32
CA GLU A 34 -4.95 -10.34 0.57
C GLU A 34 -4.83 -9.96 2.05
N ILE A 35 -4.00 -10.69 2.80
CA ILE A 35 -3.74 -10.38 4.21
C ILE A 35 -2.95 -9.08 4.20
N HIS A 36 -3.66 -7.96 4.25
CA HIS A 36 -3.07 -6.66 4.43
C HIS A 36 -2.83 -6.44 5.93
N HIS A 37 -1.63 -6.00 6.28
CA HIS A 37 -1.36 -5.57 7.64
C HIS A 37 -2.22 -4.35 7.97
N THR A 38 -2.64 -4.25 9.23
CA THR A 38 -3.45 -3.14 9.74
C THR A 38 -2.62 -2.21 10.62
N PHE A 39 -3.15 -1.03 10.94
CA PHE A 39 -2.48 -0.14 11.88
C PHE A 39 -2.29 -0.77 13.27
N SER A 40 -3.12 -1.73 13.65
CA SER A 40 -2.95 -2.48 14.91
C SER A 40 -1.66 -3.30 14.96
N GLU A 41 -1.16 -3.76 13.81
CA GLU A 41 0.10 -4.50 13.70
C GLU A 41 1.30 -3.56 13.54
N VAL A 42 1.10 -2.44 12.84
CA VAL A 42 2.15 -1.43 12.60
C VAL A 42 2.43 -0.57 13.83
N HIS A 43 1.40 -0.19 14.58
CA HIS A 43 1.51 0.69 15.75
C HIS A 43 2.59 0.27 16.76
N PRO A 44 2.69 -1.01 17.21
CA PRO A 44 3.75 -1.41 18.14
C PRO A 44 5.16 -1.24 17.54
N ILE A 45 5.33 -1.42 16.23
CA ILE A 45 6.61 -1.18 15.55
C ILE A 45 6.95 0.30 15.60
N LEU A 46 6.00 1.18 15.27
CA LEU A 46 6.22 2.63 15.31
C LEU A 46 6.55 3.11 16.72
N VAL A 47 5.82 2.65 17.74
CA VAL A 47 6.09 2.99 19.14
C VAL A 47 7.49 2.50 19.54
N GLN A 48 7.86 1.28 19.19
CA GLN A 48 9.14 0.72 19.61
C GLN A 48 10.34 1.36 18.91
N ARG A 49 10.21 1.72 17.63
CA ARG A 49 11.33 2.18 16.80
C ARG A 49 11.40 3.70 16.67
N CYS A 50 10.28 4.39 16.75
CA CYS A 50 10.17 5.81 16.39
C CYS A 50 9.79 6.72 17.57
N ASN A 51 9.27 6.22 18.69
CA ASN A 51 8.77 7.10 19.76
C ASN A 51 9.84 7.96 20.43
N ALA A 52 11.12 7.55 20.40
CA ALA A 52 12.19 8.33 21.01
C ALA A 52 12.30 9.74 20.40
N CYS A 53 11.83 9.92 19.17
CA CYS A 53 11.79 11.21 18.48
C CYS A 53 10.37 11.66 18.14
N HIS A 54 9.45 10.75 17.81
CA HIS A 54 8.11 11.05 17.28
C HIS A 54 6.99 10.93 18.33
N VAL A 55 7.21 11.54 19.50
CA VAL A 55 6.21 11.74 20.57
C VAL A 55 5.81 13.21 20.67
N PRO A 56 4.71 13.56 21.36
CA PRO A 56 4.26 14.95 21.48
C PRO A 56 5.34 15.90 22.03
N GLU A 57 6.14 15.42 22.98
CA GLU A 57 7.27 16.16 23.59
C GLU A 57 8.61 15.80 22.92
N GLY A 58 8.57 15.34 21.67
CA GLY A 58 9.71 14.81 20.92
C GLY A 58 10.65 15.90 20.41
N LEU A 59 11.46 15.56 19.39
CA LEU A 59 12.31 16.57 18.75
C LEU A 59 11.46 17.69 18.16
N ALA A 60 11.97 18.92 18.22
CA ALA A 60 11.35 20.05 17.53
C ALA A 60 11.12 19.68 16.05
N ASP A 61 9.93 20.00 15.54
CA ASP A 61 9.48 19.72 14.17
C ASP A 61 9.21 18.24 13.83
N SER A 62 9.28 17.33 14.80
CA SER A 62 8.86 15.95 14.61
C SER A 62 7.34 15.77 14.74
N LEU A 63 6.76 14.96 13.86
CA LEU A 63 5.33 14.64 13.93
C LEU A 63 5.07 13.52 14.95
N PRO A 64 4.08 13.65 15.84
CA PRO A 64 3.85 12.71 16.96
C PRO A 64 3.05 11.47 16.54
N PHE A 65 3.50 10.76 15.50
CA PHE A 65 2.81 9.57 14.98
C PHE A 65 3.19 8.26 15.70
N ALA A 66 4.21 8.28 16.59
CA ALA A 66 4.71 7.09 17.29
C ALA A 66 4.32 7.07 18.78
N GLN A 67 3.30 7.84 19.15
CA GLN A 67 2.79 7.88 20.52
C GLN A 67 2.03 6.61 20.90
N SER A 68 1.94 6.33 22.21
CA SER A 68 1.30 5.13 22.76
C SER A 68 -0.20 5.07 22.52
N ASP A 69 -0.87 6.22 22.41
CA ASP A 69 -2.27 6.26 22.02
C ASP A 69 -2.39 5.95 20.52
N LYS A 70 -2.93 4.77 20.22
CA LYS A 70 -3.10 4.28 18.84
C LYS A 70 -4.03 5.17 18.02
N ALA A 71 -5.14 5.62 18.59
CA ALA A 71 -6.10 6.43 17.85
C ALA A 71 -5.52 7.81 17.50
N ALA A 72 -4.82 8.43 18.46
CA ALA A 72 -4.12 9.69 18.24
C ALA A 72 -2.97 9.54 17.22
N ALA A 73 -2.20 8.46 17.31
CA ALA A 73 -1.14 8.14 16.37
C ALA A 73 -1.68 7.99 14.93
N HIS A 74 -2.76 7.23 14.73
CA HIS A 74 -3.38 7.06 13.41
C HIS A 74 -3.95 8.37 12.86
N ALA A 75 -4.58 9.18 13.71
CA ALA A 75 -5.11 10.49 13.31
C ALA A 75 -4.01 11.45 12.81
N VAL A 76 -2.83 11.44 13.44
CA VAL A 76 -1.67 12.22 12.96
C VAL A 76 -1.22 11.74 11.59
N ILE A 77 -1.12 10.41 11.39
CA ILE A 77 -0.72 9.82 10.11
C ILE A 77 -1.66 10.25 8.98
N GLN A 78 -2.98 10.22 9.22
CA GLN A 78 -3.99 10.59 8.24
C GLN A 78 -3.97 12.09 7.96
N SER A 79 -4.01 12.92 9.01
CA SER A 79 -4.08 14.39 8.85
C SER A 79 -2.83 14.98 8.20
N GLN A 80 -1.67 14.35 8.37
CA GLN A 80 -0.40 14.78 7.79
C GLN A 80 -0.03 14.00 6.51
N ASN A 81 -0.92 13.12 6.04
CA ASN A 81 -0.73 12.30 4.83
C ASN A 81 0.61 11.53 4.82
N LEU A 82 0.97 10.91 5.95
CA LEU A 82 2.29 10.30 6.11
C LEU A 82 2.45 8.97 5.39
N ALA A 83 1.33 8.25 5.22
CA ALA A 83 1.28 6.84 4.83
C ALA A 83 0.48 6.62 3.53
N THR A 84 0.58 7.53 2.54
CA THR A 84 -0.07 7.31 1.24
C THR A 84 0.72 6.32 0.38
N PRO A 85 0.09 5.30 -0.22
CA PRO A 85 0.74 4.41 -1.19
C PRO A 85 1.36 5.18 -2.35
N ALA A 86 2.56 4.75 -2.79
CA ALA A 86 3.28 5.26 -3.96
C ALA A 86 3.44 6.80 -4.03
N ASN A 87 3.23 7.48 -2.90
CA ASN A 87 3.41 8.91 -2.79
C ASN A 87 4.82 9.16 -2.32
N GLU A 88 5.70 9.44 -3.27
CA GLU A 88 7.07 9.81 -2.97
C GLU A 88 7.19 11.11 -2.17
N SER A 89 6.11 11.84 -1.89
CA SER A 89 6.09 12.98 -0.96
C SER A 89 5.61 12.63 0.44
N ALA A 90 5.07 11.43 0.67
CA ALA A 90 4.58 10.99 1.98
C ALA A 90 5.78 10.61 2.88
N PRO A 91 6.04 11.33 3.99
CA PRO A 91 7.30 11.18 4.73
C PRO A 91 7.51 9.78 5.34
N LEU A 92 6.46 9.11 5.82
CA LEU A 92 6.59 7.76 6.38
C LEU A 92 6.84 6.72 5.28
N TYR A 93 6.25 6.90 4.09
CA TYR A 93 6.55 6.06 2.92
C TYR A 93 8.00 6.23 2.46
N GLN A 94 8.48 7.46 2.28
CA GLN A 94 9.90 7.72 1.94
C GLN A 94 10.83 7.12 3.00
N ALA A 95 10.43 7.23 4.27
CA ALA A 95 11.21 6.71 5.38
C ALA A 95 11.32 5.19 5.34
N ALA A 96 10.17 4.51 5.27
CA ALA A 96 10.10 3.05 5.24
C ALA A 96 10.72 2.44 3.98
N SER A 97 10.67 3.12 2.84
CA SER A 97 11.32 2.69 1.58
C SER A 97 12.82 2.97 1.53
N GLY A 98 13.35 3.79 2.45
CA GLY A 98 14.75 4.20 2.45
C GLY A 98 15.08 5.33 1.46
N LEU A 99 14.07 5.97 0.86
CA LEU A 99 14.22 7.12 -0.02
C LEU A 99 14.53 8.41 0.75
N LEU A 100 14.14 8.49 2.03
CA LEU A 100 14.39 9.66 2.87
C LEU A 100 15.88 9.74 3.27
N SER A 101 16.64 10.49 2.48
CA SER A 101 18.06 10.75 2.72
C SER A 101 18.25 11.68 3.93
N GLY A 102 19.20 11.35 4.80
CA GLY A 102 19.55 12.20 5.94
C GLY A 102 18.66 12.06 7.18
N HIS A 103 17.66 11.18 7.19
CA HIS A 103 16.93 10.87 8.42
C HIS A 103 17.87 10.12 9.39
N PRO A 104 18.05 10.60 10.62
CA PRO A 104 19.06 10.08 11.55
C PRO A 104 18.87 8.61 11.94
N ALA A 105 17.68 8.03 11.69
CA ALA A 105 17.32 6.67 12.11
C ALA A 105 17.23 5.60 10.99
N LEU A 106 17.34 5.94 9.70
CA LEU A 106 16.73 5.10 8.65
C LEU A 106 17.48 3.91 8.04
N PRO A 107 18.79 3.70 8.24
CA PRO A 107 19.35 2.38 7.96
C PRO A 107 19.28 1.42 9.16
N VAL A 108 19.05 1.92 10.39
CA VAL A 108 19.41 1.18 11.62
C VAL A 108 18.21 0.83 12.52
N ALA A 109 17.11 1.60 12.47
CA ALA A 109 16.05 1.46 13.48
C ALA A 109 15.04 0.32 13.22
N VAL A 110 14.85 -0.11 11.97
CA VAL A 110 13.81 -1.06 11.57
C VAL A 110 14.43 -2.26 10.87
N THR A 111 14.13 -3.47 11.34
CA THR A 111 14.54 -4.73 10.70
C THR A 111 13.89 -4.87 9.32
N GLY A 112 14.47 -5.73 8.45
CA GLY A 112 13.88 -6.00 7.14
C GLY A 112 12.42 -6.50 7.22
N ALA A 113 12.10 -7.32 8.22
CA ALA A 113 10.75 -7.84 8.43
C ALA A 113 9.76 -6.75 8.88
N GLU A 114 10.14 -5.93 9.86
CA GLU A 114 9.31 -4.80 10.32
C GLU A 114 9.07 -3.79 9.20
N ARG A 115 10.06 -3.57 8.33
CA ARG A 115 9.94 -2.69 7.16
C ARG A 115 8.89 -3.22 6.17
N VAL A 116 8.87 -4.53 5.91
CA VAL A 116 7.86 -5.17 5.05
C VAL A 116 6.46 -4.98 5.62
N VAL A 117 6.27 -5.13 6.94
CA VAL A 117 4.97 -4.89 7.60
C VAL A 117 4.50 -3.45 7.42
N ILE A 118 5.38 -2.47 7.62
CA ILE A 118 5.04 -1.05 7.44
C ILE A 118 4.69 -0.75 5.97
N LEU A 119 5.51 -1.20 5.02
CA LEU A 119 5.30 -0.90 3.61
C LEU A 119 4.03 -1.54 3.06
N SER A 120 3.77 -2.81 3.37
CA SER A 120 2.56 -3.51 2.94
C SER A 120 1.28 -2.90 3.54
N TRP A 121 1.33 -2.39 4.77
CA TRP A 121 0.22 -1.60 5.34
C TRP A 121 0.02 -0.27 4.60
N ILE A 122 1.10 0.45 4.26
CA ILE A 122 1.01 1.69 3.47
C ILE A 122 0.43 1.39 2.09
N GLU A 123 0.90 0.33 1.42
CA GLU A 123 0.45 -0.10 0.09
C GLU A 123 -1.03 -0.48 0.08
N ALA A 124 -1.54 -1.04 1.18
CA ALA A 124 -2.96 -1.34 1.38
C ALA A 124 -3.84 -0.10 1.66
N GLY A 125 -3.29 1.11 1.62
CA GLY A 125 -4.02 2.35 1.91
C GLY A 125 -4.07 2.72 3.39
N ALA A 126 -3.14 2.19 4.19
CA ALA A 126 -3.01 2.47 5.62
C ALA A 126 -4.28 2.20 6.45
N PRO A 127 -4.94 1.02 6.30
CA PRO A 127 -6.17 0.70 7.02
C PRO A 127 -5.95 0.66 8.53
N ASN A 128 -6.96 1.08 9.30
CA ASN A 128 -6.85 1.12 10.76
C ASN A 128 -6.95 -0.28 11.40
N ASN A 129 -7.80 -1.15 10.86
CA ASN A 129 -8.18 -2.45 11.42
C ASN A 129 -8.73 -3.39 10.37
#